data_AF-A0AAP5C4F3-F1
#
_entry.id   AF-A0AAP5C4F3-F1
#
_cell.length_a   1.000
_cell.length_b   1.000
_cell.length_c   1.000
_cell.angle_alpha   90.00
_cell.angle_beta   90.00
_cell.angle_gamma   90.00
#
_symmetry.space_group_name_H-M   'P 1'
#
loop_
_entity.id
_entity.type
_entity.pdbx_description
1 polymer ?
#
loop_
_entity_poly.entity_id
_entity_poly.type
_entity_poly.pdbx_seq_one_letter_code
_entity_poly.pdbx_strand_id
1 'polypeptide(L)'
;MSPFINTAWPRFFMGALPIAAFAVLLSSSIDASPYRWLMQATLLLVPFSTLVFLGLGWQRLRKAHAEHPILKSELPRVATALIGNVKVAALWFGLTFVGMFALMLAWVLLYRSCS
;
A
#
# COMPACT_ATOMS: atom_id res chain seq x y z
N MET A 1 14.84 28.57 -3.97
CA MET A 1 14.34 27.17 -4.04
C MET A 1 13.30 27.07 -5.15
N SER A 2 13.27 25.97 -5.92
CA SER A 2 12.24 25.77 -6.96
C SER A 2 10.82 25.78 -6.36
N PRO A 3 9.86 26.50 -6.98
CA PRO A 3 8.47 26.56 -6.53
C PRO A 3 7.69 25.27 -6.82
N PHE A 4 8.25 24.37 -7.64
CA PHE A 4 7.65 23.12 -8.07
C PHE A 4 7.88 21.97 -7.09
N ILE A 5 6.94 21.03 -7.05
CA ILE A 5 7.10 19.82 -6.25
C ILE A 5 8.27 19.00 -6.81
N ASN A 6 9.10 18.45 -5.94
CA ASN A 6 10.13 17.49 -6.33
C ASN A 6 9.53 16.08 -6.32
N THR A 7 9.32 15.51 -7.52
CA THR A 7 8.76 14.15 -7.73
C THR A 7 9.85 13.06 -7.86
N ALA A 8 11.08 13.34 -7.44
CA ALA A 8 12.17 12.37 -7.50
C ALA A 8 11.86 11.14 -6.62
N TRP A 9 12.30 9.97 -7.09
CA TRP A 9 12.12 8.69 -6.39
C TRP A 9 12.58 8.66 -4.92
N PRO A 10 13.64 9.37 -4.49
CA PRO A 10 14.00 9.41 -3.07
C PRO A 10 12.87 9.89 -2.14
N ARG A 11 12.00 10.79 -2.62
CA ARG A 11 10.84 11.24 -1.83
C ARG A 11 9.75 10.19 -1.69
N PHE A 12 9.55 9.38 -2.73
CA PHE A 12 8.68 8.21 -2.63
C PHE A 12 9.20 7.25 -1.56
N PHE A 13 10.51 6.97 -1.56
CA PHE A 13 11.12 6.06 -0.61
C PHE A 13 11.05 6.55 0.85
N MET A 14 11.01 7.87 1.11
CA MET A 14 10.76 8.38 2.46
C MET A 14 9.42 7.89 3.04
N GLY A 15 8.39 7.69 2.21
CA GLY A 15 7.09 7.13 2.64
C GLY A 15 7.01 5.61 2.51
N ALA A 16 7.59 5.04 1.45
CA ALA A 16 7.52 3.61 1.19
C ALA A 16 8.41 2.77 2.12
N LEU A 17 9.59 3.27 2.50
CA LEU A 17 10.52 2.53 3.37
C LEU A 17 9.95 2.24 4.76
N PRO A 18 9.31 3.20 5.47
CA PRO A 18 8.66 2.90 6.74
C PRO A 18 7.59 1.80 6.64
N ILE A 19 6.79 1.80 5.57
CA ILE A 19 5.75 0.78 5.34
C ILE A 19 6.39 -0.59 5.06
N ALA A 20 7.44 -0.62 4.24
CA ALA A 20 8.18 -1.85 3.96
C ALA A 20 8.88 -2.40 5.21
N ALA A 21 9.51 -1.53 6.01
CA ALA A 21 10.12 -1.91 7.28
C ALA A 21 9.08 -2.47 8.25
N PHE A 22 7.92 -1.82 8.37
CA PHE A 22 6.80 -2.33 9.16
C PHE A 22 6.36 -3.72 8.69
N ALA A 23 6.21 -3.94 7.38
CA ALA A 23 5.85 -5.24 6.81
C ALA A 23 6.88 -6.32 7.15
N VAL A 24 8.17 -6.01 7.07
CA VAL A 24 9.26 -6.94 7.42
C VAL A 24 9.19 -7.30 8.91
N LEU A 25 9.03 -6.29 9.79
CA LEU A 25 8.92 -6.51 11.23
C LEU A 25 7.70 -7.38 11.56
N LEU A 26 6.54 -7.08 10.97
CA LEU A 26 5.30 -7.84 11.13
C LEU A 26 5.46 -9.30 10.65
N SER A 27 6.19 -9.52 9.56
CA SER A 27 6.47 -10.88 9.07
C SER A 27 7.40 -11.66 10.01
N SER A 28 8.38 -10.96 10.60
CA SER A 28 9.37 -11.55 11.50
C SER A 28 8.80 -11.94 12.87
N SER A 29 7.70 -11.31 13.30
CA SER A 29 7.05 -11.59 14.59
C SER A 29 6.08 -12.79 14.57
N ILE A 30 5.95 -13.50 13.45
CA ILE A 30 5.00 -14.61 13.31
C ILE A 30 5.69 -15.93 13.63
N ASP A 31 5.17 -16.63 14.65
CA ASP A 31 5.64 -17.92 15.14
C ASP A 31 5.62 -19.04 14.09
N ALA A 32 6.43 -20.08 14.34
CA ALA A 32 6.62 -21.26 13.49
C ALA A 32 5.45 -22.26 13.52
N SER A 33 4.22 -21.77 13.33
CA SER A 33 3.03 -22.62 13.21
C SER A 33 2.93 -23.27 11.81
N PRO A 34 2.25 -24.43 11.67
CA PRO A 34 2.08 -25.12 10.37
C PRO A 34 1.45 -24.26 9.28
N TYR A 35 0.64 -23.28 9.66
CA TYR A 35 -0.09 -22.40 8.75
C TYR A 35 0.56 -21.02 8.60
N ARG A 36 1.79 -20.81 9.10
CA ARG A 36 2.51 -19.51 9.11
C ARG A 36 2.36 -18.68 7.84
N TRP A 37 2.43 -19.33 6.68
CA TRP A 37 2.31 -18.68 5.37
C TRP A 37 0.97 -17.95 5.19
N LEU A 38 -0.13 -18.50 5.72
CA LEU A 38 -1.48 -17.94 5.61
C LEU A 38 -1.65 -16.73 6.54
N MET A 39 -1.07 -16.80 7.74
CA MET A 39 -1.04 -15.67 8.67
C MET A 39 -0.13 -14.54 8.14
N GLN A 40 1.03 -14.89 7.56
CA GLN A 40 1.88 -13.95 6.83
C GLN A 40 1.16 -13.31 5.65
N ALA A 41 0.50 -14.09 4.80
CA ALA A 41 -0.25 -13.57 3.67
C ALA A 41 -1.35 -12.59 4.12
N THR A 42 -2.08 -12.94 5.17
CA THR A 42 -3.12 -12.07 5.76
C THR A 42 -2.55 -10.74 6.25
N LEU A 43 -1.48 -10.81 7.05
CA LEU A 43 -0.86 -9.65 7.70
C LEU A 43 -0.10 -8.75 6.71
N LEU A 44 0.47 -9.34 5.66
CA LEU A 44 1.23 -8.62 4.63
C LEU A 44 0.36 -8.08 3.50
N LEU A 45 -0.89 -8.54 3.36
CA LEU A 45 -1.77 -8.11 2.27
C LEU A 45 -1.98 -6.59 2.26
N VAL A 46 -2.27 -6.00 3.42
CA VAL A 46 -2.51 -4.55 3.56
C VAL A 46 -1.25 -3.72 3.27
N PRO A 47 -0.08 -3.95 3.92
CA PRO A 47 1.10 -3.15 3.63
C PRO A 47 1.58 -3.35 2.18
N PHE A 48 1.51 -4.56 1.63
CA PHE A 48 1.85 -4.81 0.24
C PHE A 48 0.92 -4.07 -0.73
N SER A 49 -0.40 -4.18 -0.53
CA SER A 49 -1.40 -3.45 -1.32
C SER A 49 -1.19 -1.94 -1.27
N THR A 50 -0.86 -1.41 -0.10
CA THR A 50 -0.58 0.01 0.11
C THR A 50 0.67 0.47 -0.66
N LEU A 51 1.75 -0.33 -0.63
CA LEU A 51 2.97 -0.05 -1.39
C LEU A 51 2.72 -0.04 -2.90
N VAL A 52 1.97 -1.02 -3.41
CA VAL A 52 1.60 -1.08 -4.83
C VAL A 52 0.76 0.15 -5.22
N PHE A 53 -0.25 0.49 -4.42
CA PHE A 53 -1.10 1.65 -4.67
C PHE A 53 -0.29 2.97 -4.66
N LEU A 54 0.60 3.13 -3.68
CA LEU A 54 1.49 4.30 -3.59
C LEU A 54 2.44 4.37 -4.79
N GLY A 55 3.01 3.25 -5.24
CA GLY A 55 3.89 3.19 -6.41
C GLY A 55 3.19 3.65 -7.68
N LEU A 56 1.97 3.15 -7.92
CA LEU A 56 1.12 3.59 -9.04
C LEU A 56 0.70 5.05 -8.89
N GLY A 57 0.37 5.50 -7.67
CA GLY A 57 0.09 6.89 -7.34
C GLY A 57 1.26 7.83 -7.65
N TRP A 58 2.48 7.42 -7.32
CA TRP A 58 3.69 8.19 -7.59
C TRP A 58 3.98 8.29 -9.09
N GLN A 59 3.76 7.22 -9.85
CA GLN A 59 3.85 7.25 -11.32
C GLN A 59 2.83 8.22 -11.94
N ARG A 60 1.58 8.21 -11.44
CA ARG A 60 0.53 9.16 -11.89
C ARG A 60 0.91 10.60 -11.57
N LEU A 61 1.42 10.87 -10.37
CA LEU A 61 1.88 12.19 -9.96
C LEU A 61 3.02 12.70 -10.87
N ARG A 62 4.00 11.84 -11.17
CA ARG A 62 5.11 12.18 -12.06
C ARG A 62 4.64 12.50 -13.48
N LYS A 63 3.67 11.73 -13.99
CA LYS A 63 3.07 12.00 -15.31
C LYS A 63 2.34 13.34 -15.31
N ALA A 64 1.49 13.59 -14.32
CA ALA A 64 0.77 14.85 -14.18
C ALA A 64 1.73 16.05 -14.04
N HIS A 65 2.83 15.90 -13.30
CA HIS A 65 3.85 16.92 -13.15
C HIS A 65 4.64 17.20 -14.44
N ALA A 66 4.83 16.19 -15.28
CA ALA A 66 5.49 16.33 -16.58
C ALA A 66 4.60 17.05 -17.61
N GLU A 67 3.28 16.82 -17.57
CA GLU A 67 2.30 17.50 -18.42
C GLU A 67 2.07 18.94 -17.97
N HIS A 68 1.83 19.14 -16.67
CA HIS A 68 1.62 20.44 -16.05
C HIS A 68 2.41 20.56 -14.74
N PRO A 69 3.45 21.41 -14.69
CA PRO A 69 4.28 21.57 -13.50
C PRO A 69 3.45 21.98 -12.28
N ILE A 70 3.37 21.09 -11.29
CA ILE A 70 2.59 21.31 -10.07
C ILE A 70 3.40 22.16 -9.08
N LEU A 71 2.78 23.20 -8.53
CA LEU A 71 3.37 24.03 -7.47
C LEU A 71 3.27 23.35 -6.10
N LYS A 72 4.23 23.61 -5.22
CA LYS A 72 4.18 23.08 -3.83
C LYS A 72 2.95 23.55 -3.04
N SER A 73 2.41 24.73 -3.37
CA SER A 73 1.20 25.28 -2.75
C SER A 73 -0.07 24.54 -3.16
N GLU A 74 -0.04 23.79 -4.27
CA GLU A 74 -1.20 23.05 -4.79
C GLU A 74 -1.30 21.63 -4.18
N LEU A 75 -1.26 21.54 -2.85
CA LEU A 75 -1.43 20.27 -2.12
C LEU A 75 -2.68 19.46 -2.56
N PRO A 76 -3.85 20.08 -2.82
CA PRO A 76 -5.03 19.34 -3.31
C PRO A 76 -4.78 18.65 -4.65
N ARG A 77 -4.00 19.27 -5.53
CA ARG A 77 -3.66 18.74 -6.85
C ARG A 77 -2.69 17.58 -6.76
N VAL A 78 -1.72 17.68 -5.85
CA VAL A 78 -0.80 16.57 -5.51
C VAL A 78 -1.59 15.37 -4.99
N ALA A 79 -2.49 15.58 -4.03
CA ALA A 79 -3.32 14.50 -3.48
C ALA A 79 -4.21 13.85 -4.55
N THR A 80 -4.86 14.66 -5.38
CA THR A 80 -5.71 14.17 -6.47
C THR A 80 -4.91 13.35 -7.49
N ALA A 81 -3.70 13.78 -7.85
CA ALA A 81 -2.83 13.03 -8.75
C ALA A 81 -2.30 11.73 -8.13
N LEU A 82 -2.04 11.71 -6.82
CA LEU A 82 -1.56 10.53 -6.09
C LEU A 82 -2.66 9.46 -5.95
N ILE A 83 -3.87 9.87 -5.59
CA ILE A 83 -5.03 9.00 -5.39
C ILE A 83 -5.62 8.58 -6.76
N GLY A 84 -5.67 9.52 -7.70
CA GLY A 84 -6.35 9.39 -8.99
C GLY A 84 -7.86 9.23 -8.80
N ASN A 85 -8.46 8.30 -9.53
CA ASN A 85 -9.89 8.04 -9.42
C ASN A 85 -10.24 7.41 -8.06
N VAL A 86 -10.98 8.16 -7.23
CA VAL A 86 -11.39 7.74 -5.89
C VAL A 86 -12.20 6.44 -5.91
N LYS A 87 -13.02 6.20 -6.94
CA LYS A 87 -13.78 4.94 -7.07
C LYS A 87 -12.87 3.74 -7.24
N VAL A 88 -11.80 3.90 -8.03
CA VAL A 88 -10.79 2.84 -8.24
C VAL A 88 -9.99 2.63 -6.96
N ALA A 89 -9.63 3.70 -6.24
CA ALA A 89 -8.95 3.59 -4.95
C ALA A 89 -9.83 2.87 -3.90
N ALA A 90 -11.11 3.25 -3.80
CA ALA A 90 -12.06 2.61 -2.90
C ALA A 90 -12.24 1.13 -3.22
N LEU A 91 -12.36 0.78 -4.51
CA LEU A 91 -12.44 -0.60 -4.97
C LEU A 91 -11.15 -1.39 -4.66
N TRP A 92 -9.98 -0.78 -4.87
CA TRP A 92 -8.68 -1.39 -4.58
C TRP A 92 -8.54 -1.77 -3.10
N PHE A 93 -8.80 -0.82 -2.20
CA PHE A 93 -8.73 -1.09 -0.77
C PHE A 93 -9.89 -1.97 -0.29
N GLY A 94 -11.09 -1.82 -0.85
CA GLY A 94 -12.22 -2.71 -0.58
C GLY A 94 -11.88 -4.18 -0.88
N LEU A 95 -11.30 -4.46 -2.05
CA LEU A 95 -10.83 -5.80 -2.41
C LEU A 95 -9.71 -6.29 -1.50
N THR A 96 -8.81 -5.40 -1.08
CA THR A 96 -7.75 -5.73 -0.12
C THR A 96 -8.34 -6.22 1.20
N PHE A 97 -9.33 -5.50 1.75
CA PHE A 97 -9.99 -5.91 2.99
C PHE A 97 -10.79 -7.21 2.82
N VAL A 98 -11.53 -7.37 1.72
CA VAL A 98 -12.25 -8.63 1.43
C VAL A 98 -11.28 -9.81 1.36
N GLY A 99 -10.15 -9.65 0.68
CA GLY A 99 -9.10 -10.67 0.62
C GLY A 99 -8.52 -10.99 1.99
N MET A 100 -8.27 -9.97 2.82
CA MET A 100 -7.80 -10.15 4.19
C MET A 100 -8.79 -10.97 5.03
N PHE A 101 -10.09 -10.64 4.98
CA PHE A 101 -11.13 -11.38 5.69
C PHE A 101 -11.26 -12.81 5.18
N ALA A 102 -11.17 -13.04 3.87
CA ALA A 102 -11.20 -14.38 3.30
C ALA A 102 -10.02 -15.24 3.80
N LEU A 103 -8.81 -14.66 3.86
CA LEU A 103 -7.63 -15.35 4.39
C LEU A 103 -7.74 -15.62 5.90
N MET A 104 -8.26 -14.68 6.69
CA MET A 104 -8.56 -14.90 8.11
C MET A 104 -9.60 -16.01 8.31
N LEU A 105 -10.66 -16.02 7.50
CA LEU A 105 -11.69 -17.06 7.58
C LEU A 105 -11.10 -18.43 7.23
N ALA A 106 -10.32 -18.51 6.16
CA ALA A 106 -9.60 -19.73 5.79
C ALA A 106 -8.69 -20.22 6.93
N TRP A 107 -7.98 -19.30 7.59
CA TRP A 107 -7.15 -19.62 8.76
C TRP A 107 -7.97 -20.23 9.88
N VAL A 108 -9.07 -19.60 10.27
CA VAL A 108 -9.94 -20.07 11.36
C VAL A 108 -10.54 -21.44 11.05
N LEU A 109 -10.99 -21.65 9.80
CA LEU A 109 -11.57 -22.92 9.38
C LEU A 109 -10.53 -24.05 9.38
N LEU A 110 -9.31 -23.79 8.90
CA LEU A 110 -8.22 -24.76 8.93
C LEU A 110 -7.78 -25.08 10.35
N TYR A 111 -7.63 -24.06 11.20
CA TYR A 111 -7.29 -24.25 12.61
C TYR A 111 -8.31 -25.10 13.34
N ARG A 112 -9.61 -24.85 13.14
CA ARG A 112 -10.70 -25.67 13.71
C ARG A 112 -10.78 -27.09 13.16
N SER A 113 -10.35 -27.31 11.92
CA SER A 113 -10.45 -28.64 11.30
C SER A 113 -9.28 -29.56 11.67
N CYS A 114 -8.19 -28.99 12.18
CA CYS A 114 -6.97 -29.71 12.54
C CYS A 114 -6.68 -29.68 14.05
N SER A 115 -7.58 -29.09 14.84
CA SER A 115 -7.60 -29.14 16.32
C SER A 115 -8.73 -30.02 16.81
#